data_AF-R9GV58-F1
#
_entry.id   AF-R9GV58-F1
#
_cell.length_a   1.000
_cell.length_b   1.000
_cell.length_c   1.000
_cell.angle_alpha   90.00
_cell.angle_beta   90.00
_cell.angle_gamma   90.00
#
_symmetry.space_group_name_H-M   'P 1'
#
loop_
_entity.id
_entity.type
_entity.pdbx_description
1 polymer ?
#
loop_
_entity_poly.entity_id
_entity_poly.type
_entity_poly.pdbx_seq_one_letter_code
_entity_poly.pdbx_strand_id
1 'polypeptide(L)' 'MELVIDFDKIKDPSKREWLINSLKLMRIGFQTTEKPQSRIQYNLDLEKGDAEIERGEYTTATDLKEEAGKW' A
#
# COMPACT_ATOMS: atom_id res chain seq x y z
N MET A 1 16.86 0.84 -16.28
CA MET A 1 15.70 0.06 -16.75
C MET A 1 14.91 -0.29 -15.51
N GLU A 2 13.69 0.19 -15.38
CA GLU A 2 12.86 -0.01 -14.19
C GLU A 2 11.90 -1.19 -14.45
N LEU A 3 11.88 -2.18 -13.55
CA LEU A 3 11.05 -3.36 -13.72
C LEU A 3 9.63 -3.07 -13.23
N VAL A 4 8.62 -3.30 -14.07
CA VAL A 4 7.22 -3.27 -13.66
C VAL A 4 6.74 -4.70 -13.46
N ILE A 5 6.33 -5.05 -12.24
CA ILE A 5 5.98 -6.43 -11.86
C ILE A 5 4.56 -6.47 -11.28
N ASP A 6 3.74 -7.37 -11.83
CA ASP A 6 2.42 -7.72 -11.31
C ASP A 6 2.54 -8.89 -10.33
N PHE A 7 2.76 -8.59 -9.04
CA PHE A 7 2.90 -9.60 -8.00
C PHE A 7 1.61 -10.41 -7.76
N ASP A 8 0.45 -9.93 -8.20
CA ASP A 8 -0.82 -10.61 -7.99
C ASP A 8 -1.03 -11.79 -8.94
N LYS A 9 -0.23 -11.89 -10.01
CA LYS A 9 -0.13 -13.10 -10.82
C LYS A 9 0.63 -14.23 -10.11
N ILE A 10 1.38 -13.93 -9.05
CA ILE A 10 2.11 -14.91 -8.25
C ILE A 10 1.20 -15.35 -7.09
N LYS A 11 0.40 -16.39 -7.34
CA LYS A 11 -0.58 -16.93 -6.37
C LYS A 11 0.05 -17.55 -5.12
N ASP A 12 1.31 -17.97 -5.22
CA ASP A 12 2.07 -18.59 -4.12
C ASP A 12 2.75 -17.49 -3.28
N PRO A 13 2.37 -17.32 -2.00
CA PRO A 13 2.93 -16.28 -1.14
C PRO A 13 4.44 -16.42 -0.93
N SER A 14 4.96 -17.65 -0.85
CA SER A 14 6.38 -17.92 -0.62
C SER A 14 7.22 -17.52 -1.83
N LYS A 15 6.71 -17.78 -3.05
CA LYS A 15 7.39 -17.37 -4.29
C LYS A 15 7.37 -15.85 -4.48
N ARG A 16 6.26 -15.21 -4.13
CA ARG A 16 6.14 -13.74 -4.16
C ARG A 16 7.15 -13.09 -3.22
N GLU A 17 7.24 -13.58 -1.99
CA GLU A 17 8.16 -13.08 -0.98
C GLU A 17 9.63 -13.32 -1.36
N TRP A 18 9.95 -14.50 -1.88
CA TRP A 18 11.28 -14.82 -2.40
C TRP A 18 11.72 -13.84 -3.50
N LEU A 19 10.82 -13.52 -4.44
CA LEU A 19 11.12 -12.59 -5.54
C LEU A 19 11.38 -11.17 -5.02
N ILE A 20 10.52 -10.66 -4.12
CA ILE A 20 10.68 -9.34 -3.52
C ILE A 20 12.03 -9.23 -2.79
N ASN A 21 12.37 -10.23 -1.97
CA ASN A 21 13.62 -10.24 -1.21
C ASN A 21 14.85 -10.32 -2.13
N SER A 22 14.77 -11.10 -3.21
CA SER A 22 15.85 -11.20 -4.19
C SER A 22 16.08 -9.88 -4.95
N LEU A 23 15.00 -9.20 -5.36
CA LEU A 23 15.09 -7.90 -6.04
C LEU A 23 15.71 -6.82 -5.12
N LYS A 24 15.31 -6.81 -3.84
CA LYS A 24 15.90 -5.94 -2.82
C LYS A 24 17.39 -6.23 -2.62
N LEU A 25 17.77 -7.51 -2.50
CA LEU A 25 19.17 -7.92 -2.33
C LEU A 25 20.04 -7.47 -3.51
N MET A 26 19.52 -7.60 -4.73
CA MET A 26 20.22 -7.19 -5.95
C MET A 26 20.15 -5.68 -6.21
N ARG A 27 19.49 -4.90 -5.34
CA ARG A 27 19.27 -3.44 -5.50
C ARG A 27 18.62 -3.09 -6.84
N ILE A 28 17.74 -3.95 -7.33
CA ILE A 28 16.99 -3.72 -8.56
C ILE A 28 15.73 -2.94 -8.20
N GLY A 29 15.61 -1.72 -8.73
CA GLY A 29 14.38 -0.93 -8.63
C GLY A 29 13.24 -1.62 -9.38
N PHE A 30 12.12 -1.84 -8.69
CA PHE A 30 10.90 -2.35 -9.29
C PHE A 30 9.70 -1.52 -8.82
N GLN A 31 8.75 -1.36 -9.72
CA GLN A 31 7.43 -0.82 -9.44
C GLN A 31 6.43 -1.96 -9.48
N THR A 32 5.49 -1.94 -8.56
CA THR A 32 4.28 -2.75 -8.67
C THR A 32 3.38 -2.11 -9.71
N THR A 33 2.77 -2.90 -10.60
CA THR A 33 1.64 -2.37 -11.39
C THR A 33 0.59 -1.86 -10.42
N GLU A 34 0.36 -0.54 -10.42
CA GLU A 34 -0.80 0.02 -9.74
C GLU A 34 -2.05 -0.58 -10.38
N LYS A 35 -2.89 -1.21 -9.56
CA LYS A 35 -4.17 -1.72 -10.03
C LYS A 35 -5.12 -0.56 -10.19
N PRO A 36 -5.76 -0.37 -11.36
CA PRO A 36 -6.83 0.60 -11.50
C PRO A 36 -7.94 0.25 -10.51
N GLN A 37 -8.33 1.21 -9.69
CA GLN A 37 -9.47 1.05 -8.80
C GLN A 37 -10.76 1.00 -9.63
N SER A 38 -11.66 0.06 -9.32
CA SER A 38 -12.99 0.05 -9.94
C SER A 38 -13.83 1.20 -9.38
N ARG A 39 -14.79 1.71 -10.17
CA ARG A 39 -15.71 2.76 -9.72
C ARG A 39 -16.48 2.37 -8.45
N ILE A 40 -16.83 1.09 -8.32
CA ILE A 40 -17.52 0.55 -7.13
C ILE A 40 -16.59 0.61 -5.92
N GLN A 41 -15.34 0.16 -6.08
CA GLN A 41 -14.34 0.22 -5.01
C GLN A 41 -14.08 1.66 -4.59
N TYR A 42 -14.01 2.60 -5.53
CA TYR A 42 -13.84 4.02 -5.25
C TYR A 42 -14.95 4.59 -4.38
N ASN A 43 -16.21 4.32 -4.75
CA ASN A 43 -17.34 4.80 -3.97
C ASN A 43 -17.38 4.17 -2.57
N LEU A 44 -17.07 2.88 -2.46
CA LEU A 44 -17.06 2.18 -1.17
C LEU A 44 -15.96 2.71 -0.24
N ASP A 45 -14.78 3.02 -0.79
CA ASP A 45 -13.69 3.61 -0.01
C ASP A 45 -14.04 5.04 0.45
N LEU A 46 -14.75 5.81 -0.36
CA LEU A 46 -15.27 7.12 0.04
C LEU A 46 -16.28 7.02 1.19
N GLU A 47 -17.30 6.15 1.07
CA GLU A 47 -18.30 5.95 2.12
C GLU A 47 -17.66 5.49 3.43
N LYS A 48 -16.65 4.62 3.35
CA LYS A 48 -15.89 4.17 4.51
C LYS A 48 -15.09 5.32 5.13
N GLY A 49 -14.42 6.12 4.31
CA GLY A 49 -13.67 7.29 4.77
C GLY A 49 -14.55 8.31 5.46
N ASP A 50 -15.73 8.60 4.90
CA ASP A 50 -16.71 9.50 5.52
C ASP A 50 -17.16 8.98 6.89
N ALA A 51 -17.45 7.68 6.99
CA ALA A 51 -17.83 7.04 8.26
C ALA A 51 -16.68 7.01 9.30
N GLU A 52 -15.42 6.91 8.87
CA GLU A 52 -14.25 7.04 9.76
C GLU A 52 -14.10 8.46 10.29
N ILE A 53 -14.30 9.48 9.43
CA ILE A 53 -14.28 10.89 9.85
C ILE A 53 -15.40 11.18 10.86
N GLU A 54 -16.62 10.72 10.60
CA GLU A 54 -17.76 10.89 11.52
C GLU A 54 -17.52 10.24 12.89
N ARG A 55 -16.82 9.09 12.91
CA ARG A 55 -16.47 8.38 14.15
C ARG A 55 -15.25 8.95 14.88
N GLY A 56 -14.55 9.91 14.27
CA GLY A 56 -13.29 10.43 14.83
C GLY A 56 -12.11 9.46 14.67
N GLU A 57 -12.22 8.46 13.80
CA GLU A 57 -11.20 7.44 13.54
C GLU A 57 -10.17 7.96 12.52
N TYR A 58 -9.58 9.14 12.78
CA TYR A 58 -8.56 9.74 11.92
C TYR A 58 -7.36 10.21 12.74
N THR A 59 -6.19 10.20 12.10
CA THR A 59 -4.96 10.73 12.67
C THR A 59 -4.70 12.11 12.10
N THR A 60 -4.60 13.11 12.96
CA THR A 60 -4.27 14.48 12.55
C THR A 60 -2.78 14.64 12.31
N ALA A 61 -2.41 15.72 11.61
CA ALA A 61 -1.01 16.10 11.47
C ALA A 61 -0.32 16.38 12.82
N THR A 62 -1.09 16.74 13.85
CA THR A 62 -0.58 16.92 15.22
C THR A 62 -0.26 15.56 15.84
N ASP A 63 -1.18 14.60 15.74
CA ASP A 63 -0.99 13.25 16.28
C ASP A 63 0.24 12.57 15.66
N LEU A 64 0.43 12.73 14.33
CA LEU A 64 1.62 12.21 13.64
C LEU A 64 2.93 12.84 14.14
N LYS A 65 2.93 14.14 14.44
CA LYS A 65 4.11 14.84 14.99
C LYS A 65 4.44 14.36 16.41
N GLU A 66 3.42 14.10 17.21
CA GLU A 66 3.59 13.54 18.56
C GLU A 66 4.13 12.11 18.52
N GLU A 67 3.62 11.26 17.61
CA GLU A 67 4.15 9.91 17.44
C GLU A 67 5.59 9.89 16.91
N ALA A 68 5.90 10.75 15.92
CA ALA A 68 7.26 10.87 15.39
C ALA A 68 8.27 11.33 16.44
N GLY A 69 7.85 12.15 17.42
CA GLY A 69 8.70 12.59 18.53
C GLY A 69 9.03 11.51 19.57
N LYS A 70 8.39 10.33 19.51
CA LYS A 70 8.66 9.18 20.41
C LYS A 70 9.78 8.26 19.91
N TRP A 71 10.29 8.51 18.70
CA TRP A 71 11.36 7.74 18.06
C TRP A 71 12.69 8.48 18.15
#